data_AF-A0AAQ4EPY5-F1
#
_entry.id   AF-A0AAQ4EPY5-F1
#
_cell.length_a   1.000
_cell.length_b   1.000
_cell.length_c   1.000
_cell.angle_alpha   90.00
_cell.angle_beta   90.00
_cell.angle_gamma   90.00
#
_symmetry.space_group_name_H-M   'P 1'
#
loop_
_entity.id
_entity.type
_entity.pdbx_description
1 polymer ?
#
loop_
_entity_poly.entity_id
_entity_poly.type
_entity_poly.pdbx_seq_one_letter_code
_entity_poly.pdbx_strand_id
1 'polypeptide(L)'
;MATFSTLERKRRPRGDKKSQEMTLHIQQAFEASILTQLYPRSQIDIFVETLQSDGGTLSVCINAATLALIDAGIALKDYVCACSVGFVDDVPLVDISHLEESMRGPELTVAVLPKSQEMVLLEMTSRVHVDNLQKMLDAGVKGCTDVHAIFDSRVKEHTAQEALVPSTCTASDSSDTCPSGFIFFFSWLRCGCRRESGNMRTWRNGAAFDSTVKFSVSLLVPAVLFDTRRTV
;
A
#
# COMPACT_ATOMS: atom_id res chain seq x y z
N MET A 1 -10.01 -1.81 8.00
CA MET A 1 -9.25 -2.11 9.24
C MET A 1 -9.70 -3.45 9.78
N ALA A 2 -8.77 -4.34 10.11
CA ALA A 2 -9.10 -5.63 10.70
C ALA A 2 -9.68 -5.45 12.13
N THR A 3 -10.50 -6.40 12.59
CA THR A 3 -11.15 -6.27 13.92
C THR A 3 -10.17 -6.37 15.09
N PHE A 4 -8.99 -6.96 14.87
CA PHE A 4 -7.94 -7.17 15.85
C PHE A 4 -6.78 -6.17 15.74
N SER A 5 -6.86 -5.18 14.83
CA SER A 5 -5.73 -4.30 14.56
C SER A 5 -5.43 -3.29 15.66
N THR A 6 -6.42 -2.98 16.50
CA THR A 6 -6.32 -2.04 17.62
C THR A 6 -6.35 -2.79 18.95
N LEU A 7 -5.86 -2.15 20.01
CA LEU A 7 -5.88 -2.71 21.39
C LEU A 7 -7.28 -3.15 21.80
N GLU A 8 -8.29 -2.33 21.51
CA GLU A 8 -9.69 -2.70 21.66
C GLU A 8 -10.21 -3.34 20.37
N ARG A 9 -10.85 -4.49 20.52
CA ARG A 9 -11.43 -5.22 19.39
C ARG A 9 -12.60 -4.43 18.80
N LYS A 10 -12.49 -4.03 17.54
CA LYS A 10 -13.58 -3.39 16.82
C LYS A 10 -14.68 -4.39 16.47
N ARG A 11 -15.94 -4.02 16.73
CA ARG A 11 -17.11 -4.87 16.47
C ARG A 11 -17.44 -4.98 14.97
N ARG A 12 -17.15 -3.95 14.18
CA ARG A 12 -17.39 -3.92 12.74
C ARG A 12 -16.13 -3.42 12.01
N PRO A 13 -15.63 -4.16 11.01
CA PRO A 13 -14.48 -3.71 10.22
C PRO A 13 -14.86 -2.82 9.03
N ARG A 14 -16.16 -2.76 8.67
CA ARG A 14 -16.68 -2.02 7.51
C ARG A 14 -17.78 -1.04 7.93
N GLY A 15 -17.76 0.16 7.35
CA GLY A 15 -18.80 1.18 7.51
C GLY A 15 -18.54 2.21 8.61
N ASP A 16 -17.33 2.27 9.16
CA ASP A 16 -16.96 3.34 10.11
C ASP A 16 -16.74 4.66 9.36
N LYS A 17 -17.21 5.78 9.93
CA LYS A 17 -17.00 7.11 9.34
C LYS A 17 -15.51 7.44 9.13
N LYS A 18 -14.67 7.16 10.14
CA LYS A 18 -13.21 7.31 10.04
C LYS A 18 -12.61 6.53 8.86
N SER A 19 -13.12 5.31 8.59
CA SER A 19 -12.64 4.52 7.46
C SER A 19 -13.08 5.08 6.11
N GLN A 20 -14.25 5.72 6.05
CA GLN A 20 -14.73 6.41 4.84
C GLN A 20 -13.91 7.67 4.57
N GLU A 21 -13.60 8.47 5.60
CA GLU A 21 -12.72 9.63 5.50
C GLU A 21 -11.34 9.24 4.95
N MET A 22 -10.70 8.22 5.55
CA MET A 22 -9.43 7.68 5.04
C MET A 22 -9.51 7.22 3.58
N THR A 23 -10.64 6.62 3.19
CA THR A 23 -10.84 6.18 1.80
C THR A 23 -10.87 7.37 0.84
N LEU A 24 -11.54 8.46 1.22
CA LEU A 24 -11.59 9.68 0.42
C LEU A 24 -10.21 10.32 0.27
N HIS A 25 -9.43 10.39 1.36
CA HIS A 25 -8.06 10.92 1.33
C HIS A 25 -7.15 10.11 0.40
N ILE A 26 -7.23 8.78 0.47
CA ILE A 26 -6.46 7.89 -0.42
C ILE A 26 -6.89 8.09 -1.88
N GLN A 27 -8.20 8.17 -2.15
CA GLN A 27 -8.72 8.42 -3.50
C GLN A 27 -8.20 9.74 -4.06
N GLN A 28 -8.30 10.82 -3.30
CA GLN A 28 -7.81 12.15 -3.71
C GLN A 28 -6.30 12.14 -3.98
N ALA A 29 -5.51 11.46 -3.14
CA ALA A 29 -4.07 11.36 -3.33
C ALA A 29 -3.68 10.61 -4.60
N PHE A 30 -4.40 9.53 -4.92
CA PHE A 30 -4.12 8.71 -6.10
C PHE A 30 -4.71 9.24 -7.41
N GLU A 31 -5.81 9.99 -7.36
CA GLU A 31 -6.32 10.72 -8.52
C GLU A 31 -5.31 11.75 -9.05
N ALA A 32 -4.57 12.41 -8.15
CA ALA A 32 -3.56 13.38 -8.53
C ALA A 32 -2.27 12.75 -9.09
N SER A 33 -1.88 11.58 -8.56
CA SER A 33 -0.61 10.91 -8.90
C SER A 33 -0.70 9.95 -10.10
N ILE A 34 -1.85 9.30 -10.32
CA ILE A 34 -2.04 8.36 -11.44
C ILE A 34 -2.26 9.13 -12.75
N LEU A 35 -1.64 8.65 -13.83
CA LEU A 35 -1.87 9.18 -15.19
C LEU A 35 -3.16 8.58 -15.78
N THR A 36 -4.30 9.10 -15.37
CA THR A 36 -5.64 8.65 -15.81
C THR A 36 -5.87 8.77 -17.33
N GLN A 37 -5.13 9.65 -18.01
CA GLN A 37 -5.20 9.85 -19.46
C GLN A 37 -4.86 8.58 -20.26
N LEU A 38 -4.02 7.70 -19.71
CA LEU A 38 -3.60 6.47 -20.36
C LEU A 38 -4.66 5.35 -20.29
N TYR A 39 -5.65 5.49 -19.39
CA TYR A 39 -6.61 4.44 -19.07
C TYR A 39 -8.08 4.91 -19.24
N PRO A 40 -8.53 5.24 -20.46
CA PRO A 40 -9.90 5.67 -20.69
C PRO A 40 -10.88 4.51 -20.46
N ARG A 41 -11.96 4.77 -19.69
CA ARG A 41 -13.01 3.79 -19.34
C ARG A 41 -12.50 2.58 -18.55
N SER A 42 -11.36 2.69 -17.89
CA SER A 42 -10.84 1.69 -16.96
C SER A 42 -11.19 2.06 -15.53
N GLN A 43 -11.33 1.04 -14.69
CA GLN A 43 -11.53 1.19 -13.25
C GLN A 43 -10.30 0.65 -12.54
N ILE A 44 -9.72 1.46 -11.65
CA ILE A 44 -8.57 1.08 -10.82
C ILE A 44 -9.08 1.04 -9.38
N ASP A 45 -9.13 -0.17 -8.81
CA ASP A 45 -9.60 -0.37 -7.45
C ASP A 45 -8.40 -0.69 -6.53
N ILE A 46 -8.20 0.14 -5.51
CA ILE A 46 -7.13 -0.01 -4.53
C ILE A 46 -7.75 -0.50 -3.22
N PHE A 47 -7.29 -1.66 -2.73
CA PHE A 47 -7.74 -2.24 -1.46
C PHE A 47 -6.59 -2.22 -0.46
N VAL A 48 -6.81 -1.57 0.69
CA VAL A 48 -5.84 -1.53 1.77
C VAL A 48 -6.47 -2.09 3.05
N GLU A 49 -5.79 -3.05 3.66
CA GLU A 49 -6.22 -3.63 4.93
C GLU A 49 -5.13 -3.49 5.99
N THR A 50 -5.40 -2.68 7.00
CA THR A 50 -4.54 -2.53 8.18
C THR A 50 -4.70 -3.75 9.09
N LEU A 51 -3.60 -4.47 9.29
CA LEU A 51 -3.52 -5.65 10.14
C LEU A 51 -3.22 -5.29 11.59
N GLN A 52 -2.27 -4.39 11.78
CA GLN A 52 -1.86 -3.85 13.07
C GLN A 52 -1.77 -2.34 12.91
N SER A 53 -2.35 -1.63 13.87
CA SER A 53 -2.40 -0.17 13.90
C SER A 53 -1.50 0.32 15.03
N ASP A 54 -0.42 0.98 14.68
CA ASP A 54 0.52 1.58 15.63
C ASP A 54 0.91 2.99 15.17
N GLY A 55 0.01 3.96 15.38
CA GLY A 55 0.17 5.33 14.89
C GLY A 55 0.11 5.44 13.36
N GLY A 56 0.00 6.67 12.84
CA GLY A 56 0.26 6.97 11.42
C GLY A 56 -0.54 6.16 10.39
N THR A 57 -1.75 5.70 10.72
CA THR A 57 -2.44 4.73 9.85
C THR A 57 -2.69 5.22 8.43
N LEU A 58 -2.93 6.52 8.24
CA LEU A 58 -3.17 7.11 6.92
C LEU A 58 -1.90 7.14 6.07
N SER A 59 -0.77 7.59 6.63
CA SER A 59 0.52 7.67 5.92
C SER A 59 0.99 6.28 5.48
N VAL A 60 0.88 5.28 6.35
CA VAL A 60 1.23 3.89 6.04
C VAL A 60 0.34 3.33 4.92
N CYS A 61 -0.97 3.62 4.93
CA CYS A 61 -1.87 3.16 3.87
C CYS A 61 -1.52 3.74 2.50
N ILE A 62 -1.19 5.03 2.42
CA ILE A 62 -0.77 5.69 1.17
C ILE A 62 0.54 5.07 0.68
N ASN A 63 1.51 4.94 1.56
CA ASN A 63 2.80 4.33 1.25
C ASN A 63 2.67 2.89 0.74
N ALA A 64 1.87 2.05 1.41
CA ALA A 64 1.61 0.68 0.98
C ALA A 64 0.90 0.63 -0.39
N ALA A 65 -0.06 1.53 -0.63
CA ALA A 65 -0.73 1.64 -1.91
C ALA A 65 0.22 2.05 -3.03
N THR A 66 1.19 2.95 -2.79
CA THR A 66 2.17 3.30 -3.83
C THR A 66 3.01 2.12 -4.28
N LEU A 67 3.51 1.33 -3.33
CA LEU A 67 4.30 0.15 -3.63
C LEU A 67 3.48 -0.89 -4.39
N ALA A 68 2.21 -1.06 -4.02
CA ALA A 68 1.29 -1.95 -4.75
C ALA A 68 1.03 -1.49 -6.20
N LEU A 69 0.91 -0.19 -6.43
CA LEU A 69 0.73 0.36 -7.79
C LEU A 69 1.98 0.21 -8.65
N ILE A 70 3.17 0.34 -8.05
CA ILE A 70 4.46 0.13 -8.72
C ILE A 70 4.62 -1.34 -9.11
N ASP A 71 4.31 -2.25 -8.19
CA ASP A 71 4.34 -3.70 -8.44
C ASP A 71 3.34 -4.12 -9.53
N ALA A 72 2.14 -3.52 -9.51
CA ALA A 72 1.14 -3.71 -10.57
C ALA A 72 1.52 -3.07 -11.93
N GLY A 73 2.59 -2.26 -11.98
CA GLY A 73 3.04 -1.60 -13.20
C GLY A 73 2.09 -0.51 -13.72
N ILE A 74 1.33 0.14 -12.84
CA ILE A 74 0.44 1.25 -13.22
C ILE A 74 1.27 2.52 -13.43
N ALA A 75 0.98 3.26 -14.51
CA ALA A 75 1.70 4.49 -14.81
C ALA A 75 1.40 5.60 -13.79
N LEU A 76 2.40 5.95 -12.98
CA LEU A 76 2.39 7.03 -12.00
C LEU A 76 3.20 8.22 -12.50
N LYS A 77 2.79 9.44 -12.12
CA LYS A 77 3.61 10.64 -12.31
C LYS A 77 4.87 10.57 -11.45
N ASP A 78 4.69 10.22 -10.18
CA ASP A 78 5.76 10.08 -9.20
C ASP A 78 5.34 9.19 -8.02
N TYR A 79 6.29 8.85 -7.15
CA TYR A 79 6.03 8.21 -5.87
C TYR A 79 5.21 9.12 -4.96
N VAL A 80 4.19 8.58 -4.30
CA VAL A 80 3.46 9.32 -3.24
C VAL A 80 4.04 8.91 -1.89
N CYS A 81 4.87 9.75 -1.31
CA CYS A 81 5.45 9.49 0.01
C CYS A 81 4.65 10.27 1.05
N ALA A 82 4.10 9.56 2.03
CA ALA A 82 3.35 10.15 3.13
C ALA A 82 4.07 9.94 4.46
N CYS A 83 4.05 10.96 5.31
CA CYS A 83 4.61 10.95 6.66
C CYS A 83 3.64 11.65 7.62
N SER A 84 3.54 11.12 8.84
CA SER A 84 2.89 11.80 9.96
C SER A 84 3.93 12.64 10.72
N VAL A 85 3.51 13.77 11.25
CA VAL A 85 4.34 14.70 12.02
C VAL A 85 3.60 15.10 13.27
N GLY A 86 4.25 14.89 14.40
CA GLY A 86 3.78 15.25 15.73
C GLY A 86 4.51 16.47 16.25
N PHE A 87 3.92 17.14 17.23
CA PHE A 87 4.58 18.23 17.93
C PHE A 87 4.56 17.97 19.43
N VAL A 88 5.73 17.72 20.02
CA VAL A 88 5.86 17.42 21.45
C VAL A 88 6.96 18.31 22.02
N ASP A 89 6.66 19.00 23.12
CA ASP A 89 7.62 19.87 23.84
C ASP A 89 8.40 20.84 22.94
N ASP A 90 7.68 21.55 22.06
CA ASP A 90 8.21 22.49 21.08
C ASP A 90 9.12 21.91 19.97
N VAL A 91 9.20 20.59 19.87
CA VAL A 91 9.98 19.87 18.86
C VAL A 91 9.05 19.12 17.90
N PRO A 92 9.20 19.31 16.57
CA PRO A 92 8.50 18.48 15.59
C PRO A 92 9.15 17.10 15.51
N LEU A 93 8.32 16.06 15.68
CA LEU A 93 8.69 14.65 15.56
C LEU A 93 8.10 14.10 14.27
N VAL A 94 8.88 13.31 13.53
CA VAL A 94 8.43 12.62 12.31
C VAL A 94 8.09 11.18 12.66
N ASP A 95 7.03 10.66 12.05
CA ASP A 95 6.49 9.32 12.23
C ASP A 95 6.01 9.03 13.66
N ILE A 96 4.85 9.60 13.99
CA ILE A 96 4.23 9.48 15.32
C ILE A 96 3.76 8.05 15.57
N SER A 97 4.15 7.50 16.72
CA SER A 97 3.67 6.21 17.24
C SER A 97 2.31 6.32 17.96
N HIS A 98 1.63 5.19 18.22
CA HIS A 98 0.34 5.21 18.93
C HIS A 98 0.44 5.81 20.34
N LEU A 99 1.58 5.65 21.01
CA LEU A 99 1.81 6.21 22.35
C LEU A 99 1.81 7.73 22.32
N GLU A 100 2.47 8.32 21.33
CA GLU A 100 2.55 9.78 21.16
C GLU A 100 1.21 10.36 20.68
N GLU A 101 0.49 9.66 19.80
CA GLU A 101 -0.89 10.02 19.41
C GLU A 101 -1.82 10.05 20.65
N SER A 102 -1.65 9.10 21.58
CA SER A 102 -2.45 9.01 22.81
C SER A 102 -2.20 10.16 23.79
N MET A 103 -1.03 10.80 23.75
CA MET A 103 -0.70 11.98 24.57
C MET A 103 -1.46 13.24 24.11
N ARG A 104 -2.30 13.14 23.07
CA ARG A 104 -3.09 14.25 22.49
C ARG A 104 -2.22 15.43 22.05
N GLY A 105 -1.06 15.13 21.49
CA GLY A 105 -0.23 16.11 20.80
C GLY A 105 -0.88 16.55 19.48
N PRO A 106 -0.39 17.63 18.87
CA PRO A 106 -0.81 18.02 17.55
C PRO A 106 -0.26 17.06 16.49
N GLU A 107 -1.15 16.48 15.70
CA GLU A 107 -0.83 15.60 14.58
C GLU A 107 -1.17 16.28 13.24
N LEU A 108 -0.24 16.15 12.30
CA LEU A 108 -0.30 16.54 10.91
C LEU A 108 0.10 15.33 10.05
N THR A 109 -0.66 15.03 9.00
CA THR A 109 -0.27 14.05 7.97
C THR A 109 -0.01 14.77 6.66
N VAL A 110 1.16 14.54 6.06
CA VAL A 110 1.56 15.16 4.79
C VAL A 110 1.85 14.05 3.78
N ALA A 111 1.37 14.21 2.55
CA ALA A 111 1.76 13.39 1.39
C ALA A 111 2.37 14.28 0.31
N VAL A 112 3.56 13.89 -0.19
CA VAL A 112 4.38 14.67 -1.11
C VAL A 112 4.80 13.82 -2.30
N LEU A 113 4.87 14.45 -3.47
CA LEU A 113 5.58 13.93 -4.64
C LEU A 113 7.04 14.43 -4.58
N PRO A 114 8.03 13.56 -4.33
CA PRO A 114 9.40 13.98 -4.05
C PRO A 114 10.11 14.63 -5.24
N LYS A 115 9.74 14.32 -6.51
CA LYS A 115 10.36 14.91 -7.70
C LYS A 115 9.90 16.33 -7.98
N SER A 116 8.60 16.60 -7.85
CA SER A 116 8.04 17.95 -8.03
C SER A 116 8.00 18.76 -6.75
N GLN A 117 8.22 18.13 -5.59
CA GLN A 117 8.04 18.70 -4.25
C GLN A 117 6.65 19.29 -4.02
N GLU A 118 5.65 18.78 -4.75
CA GLU A 118 4.27 19.18 -4.61
C GLU A 118 3.60 18.36 -3.51
N MET A 119 2.89 19.04 -2.62
CA MET A 119 2.06 18.39 -1.60
C MET A 119 0.73 17.99 -2.21
N VAL A 120 0.38 16.71 -2.11
CA VAL A 120 -0.87 16.16 -2.65
C VAL A 120 -1.97 16.22 -1.60
N LEU A 121 -1.62 15.85 -0.36
CA LEU A 121 -2.56 15.74 0.74
C LEU A 121 -1.93 16.33 2.01
N LEU A 122 -2.74 17.10 2.73
CA LEU A 122 -2.38 17.71 4.00
C LEU A 122 -3.60 17.62 4.91
N GLU A 123 -3.50 16.83 5.97
CA GLU A 123 -4.57 16.63 6.94
C GLU A 123 -4.09 16.99 8.34
N MET A 124 -4.88 17.80 9.04
CA MET A 124 -4.62 18.20 10.42
C MET A 124 -5.87 17.97 11.26
N THR A 125 -5.72 17.20 12.33
CA THR A 125 -6.85 16.89 13.25
C THR A 125 -6.83 17.78 14.50
N SER A 126 -5.73 18.49 14.74
CA SER A 126 -5.40 19.12 16.02
C SER A 126 -5.22 20.64 15.92
N ARG A 127 -5.09 21.31 17.07
CA ARG A 127 -4.86 22.76 17.14
C ARG A 127 -3.36 23.05 17.23
N VAL A 128 -2.87 23.90 16.33
CA VAL A 128 -1.47 24.32 16.26
C VAL A 128 -1.39 25.83 16.08
N HIS A 129 -0.42 26.47 16.72
CA HIS A 129 -0.10 27.88 16.46
C HIS A 129 0.60 28.03 15.10
N VAL A 130 0.26 29.08 14.36
CA VAL A 130 0.74 29.31 12.98
C VAL A 130 2.27 29.27 12.87
N ASP A 131 2.98 29.77 13.87
CA ASP A 131 4.46 29.80 13.90
C ASP A 131 5.08 28.40 13.98
N ASN A 132 4.40 27.45 14.62
CA ASN A 132 4.88 26.07 14.75
C ASN A 132 4.47 25.19 13.57
N LEU A 133 3.41 25.57 12.85
CA LEU A 133 2.93 24.83 11.68
C LEU A 133 3.97 24.79 10.56
N GLN A 134 4.70 25.88 10.31
CA GLN A 134 5.77 25.91 9.31
C GLN A 134 6.87 24.90 9.64
N LYS A 135 7.30 24.84 10.90
CA LYS A 135 8.32 23.89 11.37
C LYS A 135 7.87 22.44 11.20
N MET A 136 6.59 22.15 11.46
CA MET A 136 6.03 20.81 11.27
C MET A 136 5.97 20.42 9.78
N LEU A 137 5.59 21.35 8.90
CA LEU A 137 5.57 21.09 7.46
C LEU A 137 6.98 20.82 6.92
N ASP A 138 7.95 21.64 7.30
CA ASP A 138 9.34 21.46 6.88
C ASP A 138 9.91 20.11 7.35
N ALA A 139 9.58 19.69 8.57
CA ALA A 139 9.94 18.38 9.09
C ALA A 139 9.24 17.25 8.33
N GLY A 140 7.96 17.41 7.99
CA GLY A 140 7.20 16.44 7.21
C GLY A 140 7.74 16.25 5.80
N VAL A 141 8.09 17.33 5.11
CA VAL A 141 8.69 17.27 3.77
C VAL A 141 10.04 16.55 3.80
N LYS A 142 10.88 16.84 4.81
CA LYS A 142 12.15 16.12 5.02
C LYS A 142 11.92 14.62 5.28
N GLY A 143 10.96 14.27 6.13
CA GLY A 143 10.58 12.89 6.36
C GLY A 143 10.16 12.17 5.07
N CYS A 144 9.34 12.83 4.24
CA CYS A 144 8.92 12.26 2.96
C CYS A 144 10.11 12.04 1.99
N THR A 145 11.11 12.92 1.99
CA THR A 145 12.32 12.73 1.17
C THR A 145 13.17 11.54 1.64
N ASP A 146 13.24 11.30 2.95
CA ASP A 146 13.97 10.17 3.51
C ASP A 146 13.26 8.84 3.19
N VAL A 147 11.92 8.81 3.35
CA VAL A 147 11.09 7.64 2.98
C VAL A 147 11.19 7.35 1.48
N HIS A 148 11.23 8.39 0.64
CA HIS A 148 11.41 8.22 -0.80
C HIS A 148 12.73 7.50 -1.12
N ALA A 149 13.84 7.90 -0.50
CA ALA A 149 15.14 7.25 -0.71
C ALA A 149 15.10 5.76 -0.33
N ILE A 150 14.38 5.42 0.75
CA ILE A 150 14.17 4.04 1.17
C ILE A 150 13.36 3.27 0.11
N PHE A 151 12.23 3.80 -0.35
CA PHE A 151 11.44 3.14 -1.40
C PHE A 151 12.23 2.91 -2.68
N ASP A 152 12.96 3.92 -3.12
CA ASP A 152 13.77 3.85 -4.32
C ASP A 152 14.83 2.73 -4.23
N SER A 153 15.46 2.58 -3.07
CA SER A 153 16.42 1.49 -2.82
C SER A 153 15.74 0.11 -2.88
N ARG A 154 14.56 -0.03 -2.25
CA ARG A 154 13.83 -1.30 -2.18
C ARG A 154 13.21 -1.71 -3.50
N VAL A 155 12.66 -0.77 -4.26
CA VAL A 155 12.11 -1.04 -5.58
C VAL A 155 13.23 -1.49 -6.53
N LYS A 156 14.40 -0.83 -6.50
CA LYS A 156 15.56 -1.24 -7.30
C LYS A 156 16.06 -2.65 -6.95
N GLU A 157 16.15 -2.97 -5.65
CA GLU A 157 16.48 -4.32 -5.18
C GLU A 157 15.48 -5.37 -5.68
N HIS A 158 14.18 -5.09 -5.55
CA HIS A 158 13.10 -5.98 -5.97
C HIS A 158 13.13 -6.20 -7.50
N THR A 159 13.21 -5.13 -8.29
CA THR A 159 13.28 -5.23 -9.75
C THR A 159 14.54 -5.97 -10.20
N ALA A 160 15.68 -5.80 -9.53
CA ALA A 160 16.89 -6.54 -9.84
C ALA A 160 16.73 -8.05 -9.56
N GLN A 161 16.08 -8.43 -8.45
CA GLN A 161 15.80 -9.83 -8.14
C GLN A 161 14.85 -10.45 -9.17
N GLU A 162 13.77 -9.76 -9.53
CA GLU A 162 12.85 -10.23 -10.57
C GLU A 162 13.53 -10.36 -11.94
N ALA A 163 14.42 -9.42 -12.29
CA ALA A 163 15.17 -9.47 -13.54
C ALA A 163 16.20 -10.61 -13.58
N LEU A 164 16.70 -11.04 -12.41
CA LEU A 164 17.66 -12.14 -12.29
C LEU A 164 16.99 -13.52 -12.26
N VAL A 165 15.68 -13.62 -12.06
CA VAL A 165 14.95 -14.88 -12.29
C VAL A 165 14.93 -15.08 -13.80
N PRO A 166 15.75 -15.98 -14.36
CA PRO A 166 15.56 -16.36 -15.74
C PRO A 166 14.18 -17.03 -15.78
N SER A 167 13.43 -16.80 -16.84
CA SER A 167 12.37 -17.70 -17.23
C SER A 167 12.97 -19.08 -17.52
N THR A 168 13.27 -19.87 -16.47
CA THR A 168 13.59 -21.30 -16.58
C THR A 168 12.29 -22.04 -16.80
N CYS A 169 11.68 -21.80 -17.95
CA CYS A 169 11.20 -22.88 -18.79
C CYS A 169 12.31 -23.13 -19.82
N THR A 170 13.41 -23.72 -19.34
CA THR A 170 14.31 -24.46 -20.22
C THR A 170 13.50 -25.59 -20.81
N ALA A 171 13.18 -25.46 -22.09
CA ALA A 171 12.64 -26.51 -22.93
C ALA A 171 13.70 -27.62 -23.10
N SER A 172 13.91 -28.42 -22.05
CA SER A 172 14.73 -29.63 -22.09
C SER A 172 14.47 -30.47 -20.84
N ASP A 173 13.27 -31.03 -20.74
CA ASP A 173 13.03 -32.31 -20.04
C ASP A 173 11.86 -32.99 -20.76
N SER A 174 12.22 -33.60 -21.88
CA SER A 174 11.36 -34.51 -22.63
C SER A 174 11.39 -35.88 -21.95
N SER A 175 10.53 -36.10 -20.96
CA SER A 175 9.88 -37.40 -20.69
C SER A 175 9.12 -37.38 -19.35
N ASP A 176 7.81 -37.57 -19.49
CA ASP A 176 7.00 -38.44 -18.63
C ASP A 176 6.16 -37.83 -17.48
N THR A 177 4.86 -37.78 -17.80
CA THR A 177 3.66 -37.76 -16.95
C THR A 177 3.27 -36.42 -16.30
N CYS A 178 2.49 -35.63 -17.05
CA CYS A 178 1.53 -34.70 -16.50
C CYS A 178 0.36 -35.48 -15.84
N PRO A 179 0.11 -35.38 -14.52
CA PRO A 179 -1.14 -35.79 -13.95
C PRO A 179 -2.18 -34.72 -14.26
N SER A 180 -3.21 -35.12 -15.00
CA SER A 180 -4.45 -34.37 -15.18
C SER A 180 -5.04 -33.97 -13.83
N GLY A 181 -5.05 -32.68 -13.53
CA GLY A 181 -5.83 -32.18 -12.39
C GLY A 181 -5.40 -30.84 -11.86
N PHE A 182 -6.09 -29.79 -12.34
CA PHE A 182 -6.29 -28.50 -11.66
C PHE A 182 -5.04 -27.61 -11.39
N ILE A 183 -5.23 -26.32 -11.69
CA ILE A 183 -4.33 -25.19 -11.38
C ILE A 183 -3.17 -25.02 -12.37
N PHE A 184 -3.51 -24.57 -13.57
CA PHE A 184 -2.62 -23.76 -14.41
C PHE A 184 -3.41 -22.58 -14.97
N PHE A 185 -3.35 -21.42 -14.31
CA PHE A 185 -3.84 -20.17 -14.91
C PHE A 185 -2.92 -18.97 -14.65
N PHE A 186 -1.85 -19.15 -13.88
CA PHE A 186 -1.08 -18.04 -13.34
C PHE A 186 0.29 -17.81 -13.99
N SER A 187 0.77 -18.76 -14.77
CA SER A 187 2.02 -18.61 -15.53
C SER A 187 1.81 -18.01 -16.93
N TRP A 188 0.57 -17.71 -17.32
CA TRP A 188 0.25 -17.26 -18.69
C TRP A 188 0.06 -15.74 -18.85
N LEU A 189 0.01 -14.97 -17.76
CA LEU A 189 -0.30 -13.52 -17.84
C LEU A 189 0.91 -12.58 -17.93
N ARG A 190 2.14 -13.08 -17.74
CA ARG A 190 3.38 -12.28 -17.85
C ARG A 190 4.08 -12.41 -19.21
N CYS A 191 3.58 -13.30 -20.08
CA CYS A 191 4.00 -13.42 -21.47
C CYS A 191 2.93 -12.78 -22.37
N GLY A 192 3.14 -11.53 -22.78
CA GLY A 192 2.16 -10.70 -23.48
C GLY A 192 1.66 -11.29 -24.81
N CYS A 193 0.65 -12.15 -24.76
CA CYS A 193 -0.11 -12.61 -25.92
C CYS A 193 -1.52 -11.98 -25.90
N ARG A 194 -1.67 -10.95 -26.72
CA ARG A 194 -2.90 -10.20 -26.99
C ARG A 194 -3.92 -11.07 -27.74
N ARG A 195 -5.14 -11.28 -27.22
CA ARG A 195 -6.40 -11.27 -28.02
C ARG A 195 -7.70 -11.30 -27.20
N GLU A 196 -8.71 -10.73 -27.85
CA GLU A 196 -10.06 -10.36 -27.41
C GLU A 196 -11.01 -11.52 -27.06
N SER A 197 -12.10 -11.10 -26.40
CA SER A 197 -13.46 -11.66 -26.39
C SER A 197 -13.77 -12.77 -25.36
N GLY A 198 -14.79 -12.51 -24.52
CA GLY A 198 -15.48 -13.59 -23.81
C GLY A 198 -16.09 -13.27 -22.44
N ASN A 199 -17.26 -12.64 -22.47
CA ASN A 199 -18.42 -12.91 -21.61
C ASN A 199 -18.35 -12.82 -20.07
N MET A 200 -19.06 -11.81 -19.58
CA MET A 200 -19.56 -11.57 -18.23
C MET A 200 -20.35 -12.78 -17.68
N ARG A 201 -19.97 -13.31 -16.50
CA ARG A 201 -20.90 -14.05 -15.62
C ARG A 201 -20.68 -13.71 -14.15
N THR A 202 -21.68 -12.98 -13.66
CA THR A 202 -22.10 -12.80 -12.26
C THR A 202 -21.85 -13.99 -11.35
N TRP A 203 -21.34 -13.75 -10.14
CA TRP A 203 -21.60 -14.61 -8.98
C TRP A 203 -21.98 -13.77 -7.78
N ARG A 204 -23.25 -13.92 -7.38
CA ARG A 204 -23.83 -13.43 -6.12
C ARG A 204 -23.48 -14.40 -4.98
N ASN A 205 -23.20 -13.78 -3.84
CA ASN A 205 -23.54 -14.17 -2.46
C ASN A 205 -23.05 -15.50 -1.88
N GLY A 206 -22.29 -15.38 -0.78
CA GLY A 206 -22.67 -16.01 0.49
C GLY A 206 -21.62 -16.89 1.17
N ALA A 207 -21.21 -16.43 2.36
CA ALA A 207 -20.71 -17.20 3.52
C ALA A 207 -19.25 -17.69 3.54
N ALA A 208 -18.46 -16.95 4.34
CA ALA A 208 -17.55 -17.40 5.41
C ALA A 208 -16.73 -18.70 5.24
N PHE A 209 -15.39 -18.58 5.22
CA PHE A 209 -14.54 -19.15 6.27
C PHE A 209 -13.08 -18.63 6.17
N ASP A 210 -12.48 -18.64 7.35
CA ASP A 210 -11.18 -18.25 7.90
C ASP A 210 -9.88 -18.28 7.07
N SER A 211 -8.88 -17.62 7.68
CA SER A 211 -7.41 -17.70 7.52
C SER A 211 -6.68 -16.64 6.66
N THR A 212 -5.70 -16.02 7.33
CA THR A 212 -4.50 -15.34 6.83
C THR A 212 -4.68 -14.02 6.10
N VAL A 213 -3.95 -13.01 6.60
CA VAL A 213 -3.55 -11.78 5.93
C VAL A 213 -3.45 -11.98 4.42
N LYS A 214 -4.40 -11.39 3.68
CA LYS A 214 -4.43 -11.39 2.21
C LYS A 214 -4.35 -9.94 1.74
N PHE A 215 -3.17 -9.52 1.31
CA PHE A 215 -3.10 -8.53 0.24
C PHE A 215 -3.74 -9.19 -0.99
N SER A 216 -4.86 -8.63 -1.45
CA SER A 216 -5.54 -9.08 -2.66
C SER A 216 -5.50 -7.96 -3.69
N VAL A 217 -4.33 -7.75 -4.29
CA VAL A 217 -4.29 -7.69 -5.76
C VAL A 217 -4.65 -9.11 -6.17
N SER A 218 -5.64 -9.30 -7.05
CA SER A 218 -6.00 -10.62 -7.57
C SER A 218 -4.86 -11.16 -8.41
N LEU A 219 -3.83 -11.68 -7.73
CA LEU A 219 -2.96 -12.72 -8.20
C LEU A 219 -2.77 -13.77 -7.08
N LEU A 220 -3.32 -14.97 -7.32
CA LEU A 220 -3.41 -16.17 -6.45
C LEU A 220 -2.06 -16.90 -6.33
N VAL A 221 -1.84 -17.63 -5.20
CA VAL A 221 -0.85 -18.72 -4.88
C VAL A 221 0.07 -18.36 -3.66
N PRO A 222 0.41 -19.28 -2.70
CA PRO A 222 -0.21 -19.31 -1.36
C PRO A 222 0.80 -19.21 -0.18
N ALA A 223 0.26 -19.18 1.04
CA ALA A 223 0.96 -19.13 2.31
C ALA A 223 1.80 -20.39 2.66
N VAL A 224 3.01 -20.18 3.17
CA VAL A 224 3.90 -21.11 3.92
C VAL A 224 4.84 -20.22 4.73
N LEU A 225 5.26 -20.41 5.98
CA LEU A 225 4.82 -21.10 7.18
C LEU A 225 5.70 -20.47 8.30
N PHE A 226 5.20 -20.47 9.52
CA PHE A 226 5.81 -20.01 10.78
C PHE A 226 7.22 -20.55 11.11
N ASP A 227 8.00 -19.70 11.81
CA ASP A 227 9.00 -19.97 12.86
C ASP A 227 10.42 -20.51 12.50
N THR A 228 11.46 -19.77 12.90
CA THR A 228 12.45 -20.23 13.91
C THR A 228 13.49 -19.16 14.26
N ARG A 229 13.72 -19.02 15.58
CA ARG A 229 14.88 -18.40 16.25
C ARG A 229 16.23 -18.80 15.61
N ARG A 230 17.17 -17.85 15.46
CA ARG A 230 18.56 -17.86 16.04
C ARG A 230 19.53 -16.89 15.34
N THR A 231 20.27 -16.16 16.20
CA THR A 231 21.68 -15.74 16.10
C THR A 231 22.12 -14.84 14.94
N VAL A 232 22.54 -13.60 15.24
CA VAL A 232 23.93 -13.26 15.67
C VAL A 232 23.86 -12.25 16.80
#